data_AF-A0A062GSG8-F1
#
_entry.id   AF-A0A062GSG8-F1
#
_cell.length_a   1.000
_cell.length_b   1.000
_cell.length_c   1.000
_cell.angle_alpha   90.00
_cell.angle_beta   90.00
_cell.angle_gamma   90.00
#
_symmetry.space_group_name_H-M   'P 1'
#
loop_
_entity.id
_entity.type
_entity.pdbx_description
1 polymer ?
#
loop_
_entity_poly.entity_id
_entity_poly.type
_entity_poly.pdbx_seq_one_letter_code
_entity_poly.pdbx_strand_id
1 'polypeptide(L)'
;MTHLIHKSRSKEKGATLIVVLIILLIVISVGVLAIRVAIVSLKVATNSQVSQLNFQSSDTPLELIVQMNPTTLTNITNVIGAALKEHESNPGAEYNFCYKPVSTATNFAQTRGASLLRAGSANNAVVEDGGVAGFCNLTTDYGSNRQAVVTQVAVSVPTDAASDIPGSNLPRGTNTSEGTQLPKSMLSTQRIRVITTAFLPAYASTSIETLQRDCLSTSSAKISDNFDTALTAKQTLAECLANHNVPFSTQVQEFNYTNKLTQITAPGS
;
A
#
# COMPACT_ATOMS: atom_id res chain seq x y z
N MET A 1 21.57 -18.17 96.44
CA MET A 1 21.13 -17.00 95.67
C MET A 1 21.74 -17.12 94.29
N THR A 2 21.03 -17.72 93.34
CA THR A 2 21.45 -17.78 91.93
C THR A 2 20.22 -18.01 91.06
N HIS A 3 20.10 -17.13 90.08
CA HIS A 3 18.87 -16.73 89.41
C HIS A 3 18.28 -17.79 88.47
N LEU A 4 16.97 -18.01 88.59
CA LEU A 4 16.14 -18.66 87.58
C LEU A 4 16.04 -17.75 86.34
N ILE A 5 16.60 -18.22 85.22
CA ILE A 5 16.45 -17.54 83.92
C ILE A 5 15.10 -17.97 83.33
N HIS A 6 14.12 -17.07 83.42
CA HIS A 6 12.81 -17.24 82.79
C HIS A 6 12.93 -16.94 81.29
N LYS A 7 12.88 -17.99 80.46
CA LYS A 7 12.85 -17.88 78.99
C LYS A 7 11.44 -17.50 78.53
N SER A 8 11.20 -16.21 78.33
CA SER A 8 9.98 -15.70 77.68
C SER A 8 9.95 -16.12 76.21
N ARG A 9 8.96 -16.92 75.81
CA ARG A 9 8.69 -17.28 74.41
C ARG A 9 7.72 -16.23 73.84
N SER A 10 8.25 -15.25 73.13
CA SER A 10 7.45 -14.20 72.48
C SER A 10 6.52 -14.81 71.41
N LYS A 11 5.29 -14.28 71.31
CA LYS A 11 4.26 -14.70 70.37
C LYS A 11 4.58 -14.20 68.95
N GLU A 12 5.47 -14.88 68.24
CA GLU A 12 5.89 -14.61 66.84
C GLU A 12 4.82 -14.98 65.77
N LYS A 13 3.66 -15.52 66.15
CA LYS A 13 2.70 -16.08 65.17
C LYS A 13 1.93 -15.05 64.33
N GLY A 14 1.97 -13.75 64.68
CA GLY A 14 1.28 -12.69 63.93
C GLY A 14 2.15 -12.03 62.85
N ALA A 15 3.45 -11.89 63.10
CA ALA A 15 4.37 -11.19 62.20
C ALA A 15 4.66 -11.99 60.92
N THR A 16 4.73 -13.32 61.01
CA THR A 16 4.99 -14.20 59.86
C THR A 16 3.90 -14.15 58.80
N LEU A 17 2.63 -14.03 59.21
CA LEU A 17 1.50 -14.00 58.27
C LEU A 17 1.47 -12.70 57.47
N ILE A 18 1.80 -11.56 58.10
CA ILE A 18 1.91 -10.25 57.44
C ILE A 18 3.06 -10.23 56.44
N VAL A 19 4.23 -10.74 56.84
CA VAL A 19 5.42 -10.78 55.96
C VAL A 19 5.17 -11.65 54.74
N VAL A 20 4.57 -12.83 54.91
CA VAL A 20 4.22 -13.71 53.79
C VAL A 20 3.21 -13.05 52.85
N LEU A 21 2.21 -12.35 53.40
CA LEU A 21 1.19 -11.67 52.59
C LEU A 21 1.79 -10.53 51.75
N ILE A 22 2.73 -9.77 52.31
CA ILE A 22 3.46 -8.72 51.58
C ILE A 22 4.33 -9.32 50.46
N ILE A 23 5.06 -10.39 50.75
CA ILE A 23 5.89 -11.08 49.74
C ILE A 23 5.03 -11.62 48.60
N LEU A 24 3.89 -12.26 48.91
CA LEU A 24 2.95 -12.73 47.90
C LEU A 24 2.41 -11.59 47.04
N LEU A 25 2.09 -10.45 47.64
CA LEU A 25 1.60 -9.28 46.92
C LEU A 25 2.66 -8.74 45.94
N ILE A 26 3.92 -8.67 46.37
CA ILE A 26 5.03 -8.24 45.51
C ILE A 26 5.22 -9.22 44.34
N VAL A 27 5.26 -10.52 44.60
CA VAL A 27 5.43 -11.55 43.55
C VAL A 27 4.29 -11.50 42.54
N ILE A 28 3.04 -11.36 42.99
CA ILE A 28 1.87 -11.23 42.10
C ILE A 28 1.98 -9.94 41.27
N SER A 29 2.37 -8.81 41.87
CA SER A 29 2.49 -7.54 41.15
C SER A 29 3.54 -7.62 40.03
N VAL A 30 4.74 -8.14 40.32
CA VAL A 30 5.80 -8.32 39.33
C VAL A 30 5.37 -9.31 38.25
N GLY A 31 4.68 -10.40 38.61
CA GLY A 31 4.12 -11.36 37.66
C GLY A 31 3.13 -10.73 36.69
N VAL A 32 2.21 -9.90 37.18
CA VAL A 32 1.23 -9.19 36.34
C VAL A 32 1.90 -8.18 35.41
N LEU A 33 2.90 -7.43 35.89
CA LEU A 33 3.66 -6.50 35.04
C LEU A 33 4.40 -7.25 33.93
N ALA A 34 5.07 -8.37 34.25
CA ALA A 34 5.79 -9.17 33.26
C ALA A 34 4.86 -9.71 32.17
N ILE A 35 3.68 -10.21 32.54
CA ILE A 35 2.67 -10.68 31.58
C ILE A 35 2.19 -9.53 30.67
N ARG A 36 1.92 -8.35 31.23
CA ARG A 36 1.51 -7.18 30.44
C ARG A 36 2.60 -6.78 29.43
N VAL A 37 3.86 -6.72 29.85
CA VAL A 37 4.99 -6.41 28.96
C VAL A 37 5.12 -7.46 27.86
N ALA A 38 4.98 -8.75 28.18
CA ALA A 38 5.04 -9.82 27.19
C ALA A 38 3.93 -9.71 26.13
N ILE A 39 2.69 -9.43 26.54
CA ILE A 39 1.55 -9.24 25.61
C ILE A 39 1.77 -8.00 24.74
N VAL A 40 2.25 -6.90 25.31
CA VAL A 40 2.58 -5.68 24.55
C VAL A 40 3.68 -5.96 23.54
N SER A 41 4.76 -6.62 23.95
CA SER A 41 5.86 -7.02 23.07
C SER A 41 5.38 -7.90 21.91
N LEU A 42 4.48 -8.86 22.18
CA LEU A 42 3.91 -9.70 21.13
C LEU A 42 3.05 -8.88 20.16
N LYS A 43 2.17 -7.99 20.68
CA LYS A 43 1.35 -7.11 19.84
C LYS A 43 2.21 -6.19 18.95
N VAL A 44 3.29 -5.62 19.49
CA VAL A 44 4.23 -4.80 18.73
C VAL A 44 4.93 -5.64 17.66
N ALA A 45 5.40 -6.83 18.00
CA ALA A 45 6.04 -7.73 17.04
C ALA A 45 5.07 -8.14 15.92
N THR A 46 3.83 -8.52 16.23
CA THR A 46 2.81 -8.88 15.24
C THR A 46 2.47 -7.70 14.34
N ASN A 47 2.30 -6.49 14.90
CA ASN A 47 2.03 -5.29 14.12
C ASN A 47 3.20 -4.96 13.17
N SER A 48 4.44 -5.08 13.66
CA SER A 48 5.64 -4.89 12.84
C SER A 48 5.74 -5.93 11.71
N GLN A 49 5.40 -7.19 11.98
CA GLN A 49 5.38 -8.25 10.94
C GLN A 49 4.33 -7.97 9.87
N VAL A 50 3.12 -7.56 10.28
CA VAL A 50 2.04 -7.14 9.38
C VAL A 50 2.49 -5.98 8.50
N SER A 51 3.11 -4.96 9.08
CA SER A 51 3.59 -3.79 8.34
C SER A 51 4.69 -4.16 7.34
N GLN A 52 5.67 -4.98 7.72
CA GLN A 52 6.74 -5.44 6.82
C GLN A 52 6.21 -6.29 5.67
N LEU A 53 5.23 -7.16 5.93
CA LEU A 53 4.62 -8.00 4.91
C LEU A 53 3.82 -7.17 3.92
N ASN A 54 3.00 -6.23 4.41
CA ASN A 54 2.26 -5.31 3.54
C ASN A 54 3.23 -4.47 2.70
N PHE A 55 4.30 -3.93 3.30
CA PHE A 55 5.30 -3.14 2.58
C PHE A 55 5.95 -3.92 1.45
N GLN A 56 6.36 -5.17 1.68
CA GLN A 56 6.92 -6.01 0.62
C GLN A 56 5.89 -6.33 -0.47
N SER A 57 4.63 -6.58 -0.08
CA SER A 57 3.56 -6.90 -1.02
C SER A 57 3.14 -5.70 -1.87
N SER A 58 3.15 -4.48 -1.32
CA SER A 58 2.89 -3.24 -2.08
C SER A 58 4.06 -2.87 -2.98
N ASP A 59 5.30 -3.16 -2.60
CA ASP A 59 6.48 -2.86 -3.43
C ASP A 59 6.62 -3.83 -4.62
N THR A 60 6.15 -5.08 -4.48
CA THR A 60 6.31 -6.12 -5.52
C THR A 60 5.75 -5.72 -6.91
N PRO A 61 4.52 -5.18 -7.05
CA PRO A 61 4.03 -4.72 -8.35
C PRO A 61 4.86 -3.59 -8.98
N LEU A 62 5.46 -2.72 -8.17
CA LEU A 62 6.30 -1.62 -8.66
C LEU A 62 7.57 -2.18 -9.31
N GLU A 63 8.22 -3.13 -8.65
CA GLU A 63 9.40 -3.80 -9.20
C GLU A 63 9.08 -4.55 -10.51
N LEU A 64 7.92 -5.20 -10.59
CA LEU A 64 7.48 -5.86 -11.82
C LEU A 64 7.28 -4.88 -12.99
N ILE A 65 6.83 -3.64 -12.71
CA ILE A 65 6.70 -2.59 -13.72
C ILE A 65 8.09 -2.13 -14.19
N VAL A 66 9.03 -1.94 -13.27
CA VAL A 66 10.41 -1.52 -13.60
C VAL A 66 11.12 -2.55 -14.48
N GLN A 67 10.90 -3.84 -14.22
CA GLN A 67 11.52 -4.93 -15.00
C GLN A 67 10.82 -5.22 -16.33
N MET A 68 9.63 -4.67 -16.56
CA MET A 68 8.86 -4.98 -17.77
C MET A 68 9.47 -4.33 -19.02
N ASN A 69 9.36 -5.02 -20.15
CA ASN A 69 9.82 -4.49 -21.42
C ASN A 69 9.03 -3.21 -21.80
N PRO A 70 9.70 -2.11 -22.19
CA PRO A 70 9.04 -0.87 -22.59
C PRO A 70 7.96 -1.03 -23.66
N THR A 71 8.16 -1.91 -24.66
CA THR A 71 7.17 -2.16 -25.72
C THR A 71 5.90 -2.82 -25.20
N THR A 72 6.02 -3.65 -24.16
CA THR A 72 4.86 -4.26 -23.48
C THR A 72 4.16 -3.24 -22.57
N LEU A 73 4.94 -2.41 -21.86
CA LEU A 73 4.41 -1.36 -20.98
C LEU A 73 3.55 -0.35 -21.75
N THR A 74 3.98 0.05 -22.94
CA THR A 74 3.29 1.06 -23.77
C THR A 74 2.18 0.50 -24.64
N ASN A 75 1.99 -0.82 -24.66
CA ASN A 75 0.91 -1.43 -25.41
C ASN A 75 -0.43 -1.08 -24.75
N ILE A 76 -1.47 -0.79 -25.53
CA ILE A 76 -2.82 -0.50 -25.04
C ILE A 76 -3.47 -1.70 -24.31
N THR A 77 -2.95 -2.92 -24.50
CA THR A 77 -3.38 -4.09 -23.72
C THR A 77 -2.82 -4.09 -22.29
N ASN A 78 -1.78 -3.28 -22.03
CA ASN A 78 -1.25 -3.02 -20.70
C ASN A 78 -1.95 -1.78 -20.11
N VAL A 79 -2.23 -1.81 -18.81
CA VAL A 79 -2.88 -0.68 -18.11
C VAL A 79 -2.10 0.62 -18.22
N ILE A 80 -0.76 0.56 -18.28
CA ILE A 80 0.08 1.76 -18.42
C ILE A 80 -0.09 2.36 -19.82
N GLY A 81 0.03 1.56 -20.88
CA GLY A 81 -0.22 2.03 -22.25
C GLY A 81 -1.65 2.51 -22.45
N ALA A 82 -2.63 1.85 -21.83
CA ALA A 82 -4.03 2.29 -21.84
C ALA A 82 -4.22 3.62 -21.11
N ALA A 83 -3.60 3.82 -19.93
CA ALA A 83 -3.65 5.08 -19.20
C ALA A 83 -3.04 6.24 -20.00
N LEU A 84 -1.90 6.02 -20.67
CA LEU A 84 -1.29 7.00 -21.55
C LEU A 84 -2.22 7.38 -22.70
N LYS A 85 -2.89 6.38 -23.31
CA LYS A 85 -3.81 6.61 -24.41
C LYS A 85 -5.08 7.34 -23.97
N GLU A 86 -5.66 6.94 -22.84
CA GLU A 86 -6.86 7.56 -22.27
C GLU A 86 -6.59 9.03 -21.93
N HIS A 87 -5.41 9.32 -21.38
CA HIS A 87 -5.04 10.69 -21.01
C HIS A 87 -4.99 11.66 -22.21
N GLU A 88 -4.73 11.18 -23.44
CA GLU A 88 -4.77 12.04 -24.63
C GLU A 88 -6.17 12.60 -24.92
N SER A 89 -7.21 11.85 -24.59
CA SER A 89 -8.62 12.21 -24.90
C SER A 89 -9.38 12.67 -23.67
N ASN A 90 -9.21 11.99 -22.53
CA ASN A 90 -9.89 12.27 -21.27
C ASN A 90 -8.89 12.16 -20.09
N PRO A 91 -8.15 13.22 -19.77
CA PRO A 91 -7.21 13.22 -18.65
C PRO A 91 -7.90 13.07 -17.28
N GLY A 92 -7.14 12.60 -16.28
CA GLY A 92 -7.61 12.47 -14.90
C GLY A 92 -8.32 11.15 -14.57
N ALA A 93 -8.25 10.15 -15.45
CA ALA A 93 -8.71 8.79 -15.17
C ALA A 93 -7.62 7.94 -14.50
N GLU A 94 -8.05 6.96 -13.70
CA GLU A 94 -7.19 5.99 -13.00
C GLU A 94 -7.60 4.57 -13.43
N TYR A 95 -6.64 3.79 -13.94
CA TYR A 95 -6.86 2.36 -14.14
C TYR A 95 -6.52 1.61 -12.86
N ASN A 96 -7.50 0.93 -12.28
CA ASN A 96 -7.27 0.04 -11.15
C ASN A 96 -7.23 -1.43 -11.60
N PHE A 97 -6.39 -2.23 -10.99
CA PHE A 97 -6.38 -3.68 -11.17
C PHE A 97 -5.86 -4.38 -9.93
N CYS A 98 -6.28 -5.62 -9.74
CA CYS A 98 -5.81 -6.42 -8.62
C CYS A 98 -4.52 -7.19 -9.00
N TYR A 99 -3.52 -7.16 -8.12
CA TYR A 99 -2.32 -7.98 -8.28
C TYR A 99 -2.58 -9.42 -7.84
N LYS A 100 -2.68 -10.34 -8.83
CA LYS A 100 -3.03 -11.75 -8.63
C LYS A 100 -1.91 -12.69 -9.12
N PRO A 101 -0.76 -12.79 -8.42
CA PRO A 101 0.38 -13.57 -8.88
C PRO A 101 0.12 -15.08 -8.97
N VAL A 102 -0.88 -15.60 -8.25
CA VAL A 102 -1.30 -17.00 -8.29
C VAL A 102 -2.27 -17.32 -9.44
N SER A 103 -2.85 -16.29 -10.06
CA SER A 103 -3.81 -16.46 -11.15
C SER A 103 -3.10 -16.73 -12.47
N THR A 104 -3.54 -17.74 -13.20
CA THR A 104 -3.09 -18.02 -14.57
C THR A 104 -4.02 -17.41 -15.63
N ALA A 105 -5.12 -16.77 -15.21
CA ALA A 105 -6.15 -16.25 -16.13
C ALA A 105 -5.76 -14.91 -16.75
N THR A 106 -4.97 -14.10 -16.04
CA THR A 106 -4.59 -12.74 -16.44
C THR A 106 -3.15 -12.48 -16.08
N ASN A 107 -2.34 -12.10 -17.08
CA ASN A 107 -0.98 -11.64 -16.83
C ASN A 107 -0.98 -10.33 -16.03
N PHE A 108 0.15 -10.02 -15.43
CA PHE A 108 0.34 -8.78 -14.69
C PHE A 108 0.07 -7.54 -15.57
N ALA A 109 -0.57 -6.53 -14.97
CA ALA A 109 -0.80 -5.20 -15.55
C ALA A 109 -1.56 -5.21 -16.91
N GLN A 110 -2.43 -6.18 -17.16
CA GLN A 110 -3.28 -6.21 -18.36
C GLN A 110 -4.57 -5.43 -18.15
N THR A 111 -5.07 -4.77 -19.19
CA THR A 111 -6.40 -4.13 -19.17
C THR A 111 -7.54 -5.14 -19.01
N ARG A 112 -7.32 -6.38 -19.46
CA ARG A 112 -8.19 -7.52 -19.14
C ARG A 112 -8.07 -7.88 -17.67
N GLY A 113 -8.99 -7.38 -16.85
CA GLY A 113 -8.93 -7.47 -15.39
C GLY A 113 -8.63 -6.15 -14.70
N ALA A 114 -8.67 -5.03 -15.44
CA ALA A 114 -8.64 -3.69 -14.89
C ALA A 114 -10.02 -3.03 -14.95
N SER A 115 -10.21 -1.93 -14.22
CA SER A 115 -11.37 -1.07 -14.36
C SER A 115 -10.93 0.39 -14.43
N LEU A 116 -11.66 1.17 -15.23
CA LEU A 116 -11.39 2.59 -15.42
C LEU A 116 -12.21 3.36 -14.40
N LEU A 117 -11.51 4.08 -13.53
CA LEU A 117 -12.10 4.93 -12.51
C LEU A 117 -11.91 6.39 -12.87
N ARG A 118 -12.93 7.19 -12.57
CA ARG A 118 -12.82 8.65 -12.57
C ARG A 118 -13.33 9.20 -11.26
N ALA A 119 -12.69 10.27 -10.79
CA ALA A 119 -13.15 10.96 -9.59
C ALA A 119 -14.61 11.43 -9.78
N GLY A 120 -15.51 10.94 -8.93
CA GLY A 120 -16.92 11.36 -8.96
C GLY A 120 -17.11 12.74 -8.33
N SER A 121 -18.34 13.22 -8.26
CA SER A 121 -18.66 14.47 -7.55
C SER A 121 -18.55 14.33 -6.03
N ALA A 122 -18.85 13.14 -5.48
CA ALA A 122 -18.75 12.80 -4.07
C ALA A 122 -17.44 12.05 -3.73
N ASN A 123 -17.40 11.36 -2.59
CA ASN A 123 -16.25 10.56 -2.15
C ASN A 123 -16.05 9.27 -2.95
N ASN A 124 -17.04 8.85 -3.72
CA ASN A 124 -16.96 7.66 -4.55
C ASN A 124 -16.51 8.04 -5.97
N ALA A 125 -15.63 7.22 -6.52
CA ALA A 125 -15.28 7.24 -7.93
C ALA A 125 -16.43 6.68 -8.78
N VAL A 126 -16.50 7.10 -10.03
CA VAL A 126 -17.36 6.50 -11.05
C VAL A 126 -16.55 5.45 -11.78
N VAL A 127 -17.09 4.24 -11.90
CA VAL A 127 -16.51 3.19 -12.74
C VAL A 127 -17.03 3.37 -14.16
N GLU A 128 -16.16 3.76 -15.08
CA GLU A 128 -16.52 4.04 -16.47
C GLU A 128 -16.38 2.81 -17.37
N ASP A 129 -15.45 1.92 -17.04
CA ASP A 129 -15.24 0.66 -17.77
C ASP A 129 -14.68 -0.46 -16.85
N GLY A 130 -14.77 -1.71 -17.28
CA GLY A 130 -14.23 -2.90 -16.60
C GLY A 130 -15.04 -3.40 -15.40
N GLY A 131 -15.98 -2.61 -14.89
CA GLY A 131 -16.93 -3.03 -13.86
C GLY A 131 -16.25 -3.49 -12.57
N VAL A 132 -16.54 -4.73 -12.14
CA VAL A 132 -15.93 -5.30 -10.91
C VAL A 132 -14.54 -5.90 -11.13
N ALA A 133 -14.10 -6.05 -12.40
CA ALA A 133 -12.92 -6.85 -12.73
C ALA A 133 -11.61 -6.26 -12.19
N GLY A 134 -11.54 -4.93 -12.08
CA GLY A 134 -10.38 -4.20 -11.57
C GLY A 134 -10.22 -4.26 -10.06
N PHE A 135 -11.27 -4.59 -9.31
CA PHE A 135 -11.20 -4.68 -7.86
C PHE A 135 -10.75 -6.07 -7.40
N CYS A 136 -9.92 -6.11 -6.36
CA CYS A 136 -9.60 -7.36 -5.71
C CYS A 136 -10.82 -7.98 -5.01
N ASN A 137 -11.04 -9.27 -5.21
CA ASN A 137 -11.95 -10.08 -4.41
C ASN A 137 -11.24 -10.55 -3.13
N LEU A 138 -11.73 -10.10 -1.99
CA LEU A 138 -11.15 -10.37 -0.68
C LEU A 138 -11.27 -11.84 -0.22
N THR A 139 -11.91 -12.71 -0.99
CA THR A 139 -12.02 -14.15 -0.71
C THR A 139 -11.10 -15.01 -1.56
N THR A 140 -10.64 -14.50 -2.71
CA THR A 140 -9.88 -15.31 -3.69
C THR A 140 -8.56 -14.69 -4.11
N ASP A 141 -8.46 -13.36 -4.15
CA ASP A 141 -7.38 -12.64 -4.85
C ASP A 141 -6.22 -12.29 -3.92
N TYR A 142 -5.74 -13.31 -3.22
CA TYR A 142 -4.59 -13.16 -2.33
C TYR A 142 -3.28 -13.23 -3.09
N GLY A 143 -2.29 -12.44 -2.66
CA GLY A 143 -0.94 -12.41 -3.23
C GLY A 143 -0.15 -13.72 -3.06
N SER A 144 -0.67 -14.68 -2.28
CA SER A 144 -0.06 -16.00 -2.11
C SER A 144 -1.07 -17.03 -1.62
N ASN A 145 -0.68 -18.31 -1.66
CA ASN A 145 -1.45 -19.42 -1.10
C ASN A 145 -1.68 -19.33 0.42
N ARG A 146 -0.96 -18.45 1.14
CA ARG A 146 -1.19 -18.20 2.57
C ARG A 146 -2.42 -17.33 2.84
N GLN A 147 -3.05 -16.79 1.80
CA GLN A 147 -4.31 -16.06 1.85
C GLN A 147 -4.35 -14.96 2.93
N ALA A 148 -3.25 -14.20 3.05
CA ALA A 148 -3.09 -13.19 4.09
C ALA A 148 -3.21 -11.76 3.57
N VAL A 149 -2.58 -11.47 2.42
CA VAL A 149 -2.45 -10.11 1.87
C VAL A 149 -3.11 -10.04 0.52
N VAL A 150 -3.84 -8.95 0.30
CA VAL A 150 -4.41 -8.54 -0.98
C VAL A 150 -3.71 -7.26 -1.42
N THR A 151 -3.43 -7.10 -2.71
CA THR A 151 -2.75 -5.92 -3.23
C THR A 151 -3.50 -5.34 -4.42
N GLN A 152 -4.01 -4.13 -4.24
CA GLN A 152 -4.67 -3.34 -5.28
C GLN A 152 -3.64 -2.39 -5.90
N VAL A 153 -3.65 -2.27 -7.22
CA VAL A 153 -2.78 -1.37 -7.97
C VAL A 153 -3.64 -0.38 -8.73
N ALA A 154 -3.19 0.87 -8.78
CA ALA A 154 -3.77 1.96 -9.52
C ALA A 154 -2.71 2.65 -10.36
N VAL A 155 -3.07 2.99 -11.59
CA VAL A 155 -2.21 3.68 -12.55
C VAL A 155 -2.95 4.91 -13.06
N SER A 156 -2.36 6.08 -12.83
CA SER A 156 -2.87 7.36 -13.31
C SER A 156 -1.77 8.11 -14.06
N VAL A 157 -2.18 9.03 -14.93
CA VAL A 157 -1.29 10.02 -15.54
C VAL A 157 -1.62 11.36 -14.86
N PRO A 158 -0.75 11.86 -13.97
CA PRO A 158 -1.01 13.09 -13.22
C PRO A 158 -1.29 14.26 -14.15
N THR A 159 -2.24 15.10 -13.75
CA THR A 159 -2.65 16.30 -14.51
C THR A 159 -2.04 17.59 -13.94
N ASP A 160 -1.49 17.50 -12.73
CA ASP A 160 -0.78 18.60 -12.12
C ASP A 160 0.51 18.92 -12.88
N ALA A 161 0.86 20.21 -12.92
CA ALA A 161 2.18 20.60 -13.38
C ALA A 161 3.21 19.91 -12.49
N ALA A 162 4.20 19.24 -13.10
CA ALA A 162 5.35 18.74 -12.35
C ALA A 162 5.91 19.92 -11.56
N SER A 163 6.15 19.76 -10.25
CA SER A 163 6.85 20.81 -9.50
C SER A 163 8.12 21.15 -10.29
N ASP A 164 8.20 22.37 -10.81
CA ASP A 164 9.22 22.83 -11.77
C ASP A 164 10.58 22.98 -11.09
N ILE A 165 11.12 21.87 -10.59
CA ILE A 165 12.52 21.78 -10.21
C ILE A 165 13.28 21.63 -11.53
N PRO A 166 14.23 22.52 -11.85
CA PRO A 166 15.02 22.39 -13.07
C PRO A 166 15.62 21.00 -13.19
N GLY A 167 15.25 20.28 -14.25
CA GLY A 167 15.72 18.92 -14.52
C GLY A 167 14.82 17.77 -14.05
N SER A 168 13.68 18.03 -13.40
CA SER A 168 12.74 16.99 -12.92
C SER A 168 12.19 16.09 -14.03
N ASN A 169 12.05 16.63 -15.24
CA ASN A 169 11.53 15.92 -16.42
C ASN A 169 12.65 15.46 -17.37
N LEU A 170 13.92 15.59 -16.98
CA LEU A 170 15.02 15.07 -17.78
C LEU A 170 15.04 13.55 -17.67
N PRO A 171 15.23 12.83 -18.79
CA PRO A 171 15.53 11.41 -18.73
C PRO A 171 16.73 11.14 -17.82
N ARG A 172 16.71 9.99 -17.16
CA ARG A 172 17.87 9.54 -16.39
C ARG A 172 19.09 9.42 -17.32
N GLY A 173 20.21 10.00 -16.90
CA GLY A 173 21.45 10.01 -17.69
C GLY A 173 21.60 11.21 -18.64
N THR A 174 20.67 12.18 -18.62
CA THR A 174 20.85 13.44 -19.36
C THR A 174 21.67 14.43 -18.53
N ASN A 175 22.79 14.91 -19.07
CA ASN A 175 23.60 15.97 -18.48
C ASN A 175 23.40 17.26 -19.30
N THR A 176 22.65 18.22 -18.74
CA THR A 176 22.41 19.53 -19.36
C THR A 176 23.51 20.56 -19.05
N SER A 177 24.40 20.27 -18.11
CA SER A 177 25.50 21.16 -17.72
C SER A 177 26.63 21.18 -18.74
N GLU A 178 26.70 20.20 -19.64
CA GLU A 178 27.71 20.10 -20.71
C GLU A 178 27.26 20.75 -22.04
N GLY A 179 26.16 21.51 -22.05
CA GLY A 179 25.65 22.16 -23.27
C GLY A 179 25.05 21.17 -24.29
N THR A 180 24.95 19.89 -23.94
CA THR A 180 24.24 18.87 -24.70
C THR A 180 22.76 19.24 -24.75
N GLN A 181 22.31 19.67 -25.94
CA GLN A 181 20.89 19.85 -26.22
C GLN A 181 20.15 18.55 -25.91
N LEU A 182 18.96 18.66 -25.32
CA LEU A 182 18.02 17.54 -25.23
C LEU A 182 17.97 16.84 -26.59
N PRO A 183 18.01 15.49 -26.64
CA PRO A 183 17.99 14.78 -27.90
C PRO A 183 16.81 15.29 -28.74
N LYS A 184 17.06 15.83 -29.95
CA LYS A 184 16.01 16.33 -30.86
C LYS A 184 14.93 15.30 -31.18
N SER A 185 15.20 14.04 -30.85
CA SER A 185 14.32 12.88 -30.92
C SER A 185 13.33 12.74 -29.75
N MET A 186 13.43 13.53 -28.68
CA MET A 186 12.46 13.53 -27.57
C MET A 186 11.21 14.31 -27.97
N LEU A 187 10.10 13.61 -28.16
CA LEU A 187 8.85 14.21 -28.66
C LEU A 187 7.84 14.53 -27.56
N SER A 188 7.83 13.76 -26.46
CA SER A 188 6.91 13.95 -25.34
C SER A 188 7.43 13.23 -24.10
N THR A 189 7.23 13.85 -22.93
CA THR A 189 7.45 13.26 -21.61
C THR A 189 6.12 13.18 -20.88
N GLN A 190 5.66 11.98 -20.55
CA GLN A 190 4.44 11.78 -19.75
C GLN A 190 4.83 11.19 -18.40
N ARG A 191 4.26 11.75 -17.32
CA ARG A 191 4.41 11.23 -15.96
C ARG A 191 3.38 10.12 -15.74
N ILE A 192 3.80 9.01 -15.18
CA ILE A 192 2.92 7.88 -14.87
C ILE A 192 3.06 7.64 -13.38
N ARG A 193 1.96 7.79 -12.64
CA ARG A 193 1.93 7.52 -11.21
C ARG A 193 1.31 6.14 -11.01
N VAL A 194 2.04 5.30 -10.29
CA VAL A 194 1.58 3.98 -9.88
C VAL A 194 1.46 3.97 -8.37
N ILE A 195 0.27 3.61 -7.89
CA ILE A 195 -0.06 3.52 -6.48
C ILE A 195 -0.40 2.07 -6.18
N THR A 196 0.32 1.46 -5.26
CA THR A 196 0.11 0.07 -4.86
C THR A 196 -0.28 0.03 -3.40
N THR A 197 -1.44 -0.52 -3.09
CA THR A 197 -1.96 -0.62 -1.73
C THR A 197 -2.12 -2.09 -1.36
N ALA A 198 -1.30 -2.56 -0.42
CA ALA A 198 -1.36 -3.90 0.13
C ALA A 198 -1.97 -3.89 1.53
N PHE A 199 -2.84 -4.84 1.83
CA PHE A 199 -3.59 -4.86 3.08
C PHE A 199 -4.03 -6.27 3.49
N LEU A 200 -4.37 -6.45 4.77
CA LEU A 200 -4.85 -7.73 5.31
C LEU A 200 -6.33 -7.66 5.71
N PRO A 201 -7.25 -8.15 4.85
CA PRO A 201 -8.69 -8.10 5.11
C PRO A 201 -9.11 -8.77 6.43
N ALA A 202 -8.36 -9.78 6.90
CA ALA A 202 -8.66 -10.54 8.11
C ALA A 202 -8.66 -9.71 9.40
N TYR A 203 -8.06 -8.51 9.39
CA TYR A 203 -8.01 -7.60 10.53
C TYR A 203 -9.13 -6.55 10.51
N ALA A 204 -10.02 -6.59 9.51
CA ALA A 204 -11.14 -5.67 9.43
C ALA A 204 -12.02 -5.75 10.69
N SER A 205 -12.52 -4.59 11.14
CA SER A 205 -13.51 -4.52 12.22
C SER A 205 -14.90 -5.00 11.81
N THR A 206 -15.13 -5.21 10.50
CA THR A 206 -16.40 -5.61 9.89
C THR A 206 -16.25 -6.93 9.11
N SER A 207 -17.36 -7.49 8.60
CA SER A 207 -17.29 -8.67 7.72
C SER A 207 -16.58 -8.37 6.40
N ILE A 208 -16.02 -9.40 5.77
CA ILE A 208 -15.30 -9.29 4.50
C ILE A 208 -16.22 -8.79 3.38
N GLU A 209 -17.49 -9.20 3.38
CA GLU A 209 -18.49 -8.77 2.39
C GLU A 209 -18.82 -7.28 2.54
N THR A 210 -18.87 -6.79 3.78
CA THR A 210 -19.08 -5.38 4.07
C THR A 210 -17.88 -4.57 3.59
N LEU A 211 -16.67 -5.01 3.93
CA LEU A 211 -15.43 -4.37 3.47
C LEU A 211 -15.32 -4.34 1.93
N GLN A 212 -15.63 -5.46 1.27
CA GLN A 212 -15.66 -5.55 -0.19
C GLN A 212 -16.63 -4.53 -0.78
N ARG A 213 -17.86 -4.47 -0.25
CA ARG A 213 -18.89 -3.56 -0.74
C ARG A 213 -18.49 -2.09 -0.53
N ASP A 214 -17.94 -1.76 0.62
CA ASP A 214 -17.75 -0.37 1.02
C ASP A 214 -16.47 0.25 0.42
N CYS A 215 -15.45 -0.57 0.11
CA CYS A 215 -14.17 -0.08 -0.42
C CYS A 215 -13.78 -0.61 -1.82
N LEU A 216 -14.31 -1.76 -2.25
CA LEU A 216 -13.85 -2.51 -3.44
C LEU A 216 -15.03 -2.98 -4.30
N SER A 217 -15.99 -2.09 -4.53
CA SER A 217 -17.16 -2.34 -5.36
C SER A 217 -17.39 -1.22 -6.36
N THR A 218 -18.21 -1.46 -7.37
CA THR A 218 -18.54 -0.45 -8.37
C THR A 218 -19.38 0.70 -7.81
N SER A 219 -20.20 0.46 -6.79
CA SER A 219 -21.06 1.49 -6.18
C SER A 219 -20.33 2.38 -5.18
N SER A 220 -19.25 1.88 -4.58
CA SER A 220 -18.43 2.59 -3.60
C SER A 220 -16.95 2.59 -3.95
N ALA A 221 -16.65 2.63 -5.26
CA ALA A 221 -15.29 2.66 -5.76
C ALA A 221 -14.54 3.85 -5.16
N LYS A 222 -13.28 3.66 -4.80
CA LYS A 222 -12.40 4.72 -4.30
C LYS A 222 -11.25 4.89 -5.27
N ILE A 223 -10.93 6.14 -5.60
CA ILE A 223 -9.67 6.42 -6.28
C ILE A 223 -8.51 6.11 -5.33
N SER A 224 -7.36 5.77 -5.87
CA SER A 224 -6.15 5.58 -5.07
C SER A 224 -5.32 6.85 -5.02
N ASP A 225 -5.40 7.68 -6.06
CA ASP A 225 -4.68 8.93 -6.20
C ASP A 225 -5.38 10.12 -5.51
N ASN A 226 -4.69 10.80 -4.60
CA ASN A 226 -5.13 12.05 -3.98
C ASN A 226 -4.05 13.16 -4.00
N PHE A 227 -3.00 12.99 -4.82
CA PHE A 227 -1.88 13.93 -4.87
C PHE A 227 -2.18 15.16 -5.73
N ASP A 228 -2.98 14.99 -6.79
CA ASP A 228 -3.44 16.12 -7.59
C ASP A 228 -4.39 17.00 -6.76
N THR A 229 -4.30 18.32 -6.92
CA THR A 229 -5.09 19.30 -6.13
C THR A 229 -6.60 19.10 -6.26
N ALA A 230 -7.07 18.59 -7.41
CA ALA A 230 -8.47 18.24 -7.64
C ALA A 230 -8.94 16.99 -6.87
N LEU A 231 -8.01 16.16 -6.42
CA LEU A 231 -8.26 14.86 -5.80
C LEU A 231 -8.01 14.86 -4.28
N THR A 232 -7.40 15.91 -3.73
CA THR A 232 -7.02 15.98 -2.30
C THR A 232 -8.19 15.83 -1.33
N ALA A 233 -9.41 16.22 -1.73
CA ALA A 233 -10.62 16.08 -0.92
C ALA A 233 -11.32 14.73 -1.09
N LYS A 234 -10.82 13.84 -1.95
CA LYS A 234 -11.44 12.55 -2.23
C LYS A 234 -10.97 11.50 -1.26
N GLN A 235 -11.92 10.66 -0.83
CA GLN A 235 -11.61 9.54 0.02
C GLN A 235 -10.89 8.46 -0.79
N THR A 236 -9.66 8.15 -0.41
CA THR A 236 -8.87 7.11 -1.09
C THR A 236 -9.24 5.70 -0.66
N LEU A 237 -8.80 4.69 -1.41
CA LEU A 237 -8.87 3.29 -0.96
C LEU A 237 -8.18 3.11 0.40
N ALA A 238 -7.00 3.70 0.58
CA ALA A 238 -6.25 3.65 1.83
C ALA A 238 -7.07 4.21 3.02
N GLU A 239 -7.73 5.34 2.84
CA GLU A 239 -8.61 5.93 3.85
C GLU A 239 -9.86 5.07 4.12
N CYS A 240 -10.43 4.44 3.09
CA CYS A 240 -11.52 3.50 3.27
C CYS A 240 -11.09 2.30 4.12
N LEU A 241 -9.93 1.71 3.82
CA LEU A 241 -9.34 0.62 4.61
C LEU A 241 -9.05 1.04 6.06
N ALA A 242 -8.54 2.26 6.26
CA ALA A 242 -8.31 2.84 7.59
C ALA A 242 -9.59 2.91 8.42
N ASN A 243 -10.70 3.35 7.82
CA ASN A 243 -12.00 3.46 8.49
C ASN A 243 -12.55 2.10 8.97
N HIS A 244 -12.13 1.00 8.34
CA HIS A 244 -12.47 -0.38 8.74
C HIS A 244 -11.39 -1.03 9.61
N ASN A 245 -10.42 -0.26 10.14
CA ASN A 245 -9.28 -0.75 10.94
C ASN A 245 -8.43 -1.81 10.23
N VAL A 246 -8.40 -1.80 8.91
CA VAL A 246 -7.59 -2.73 8.13
C VAL A 246 -6.15 -2.21 8.08
N PRO A 247 -5.14 -2.98 8.49
CA PRO A 247 -3.75 -2.61 8.33
C PRO A 247 -3.37 -2.68 6.85
N PHE A 248 -2.81 -1.59 6.34
CA PHE A 248 -2.37 -1.46 4.95
C PHE A 248 -0.99 -0.81 4.85
N SER A 249 -0.38 -0.92 3.67
CA SER A 249 0.78 -0.16 3.24
C SER A 249 0.53 0.31 1.82
N THR A 250 0.72 1.61 1.57
CA THR A 250 0.60 2.21 0.25
C THR A 250 1.96 2.71 -0.20
N GLN A 251 2.40 2.27 -1.38
CA GLN A 251 3.59 2.77 -2.05
C GLN A 251 3.17 3.58 -3.27
N VAL A 252 3.89 4.66 -3.54
CA VAL A 252 3.62 5.55 -4.66
C VAL A 252 4.92 5.76 -5.41
N GLN A 253 4.89 5.52 -6.71
CA GLN A 253 6.04 5.74 -7.58
C GLN A 253 5.60 6.46 -8.85
N GLU A 254 6.35 7.50 -9.20
CA GLU A 254 6.18 8.20 -10.47
C GLU A 254 7.29 7.83 -11.45
N PHE A 255 6.90 7.55 -12.68
CA PHE A 255 7.79 7.22 -13.79
C PHE A 255 7.68 8.29 -14.87
N ASN A 256 8.82 8.72 -15.39
CA ASN A 256 8.87 9.58 -16.57
C ASN A 256 8.99 8.71 -17.81
N TYR A 257 7.90 8.61 -18.57
CA TYR A 257 7.92 7.98 -19.88
C TYR A 257 8.40 8.99 -20.93
N THR A 258 9.38 8.60 -21.73
CA THR A 258 9.96 9.45 -22.78
C THR A 258 9.93 8.72 -24.11
N ASN A 259 9.28 9.32 -25.12
CA ASN A 259 9.38 8.85 -26.50
C ASN A 259 10.66 9.39 -27.16
N LYS A 260 11.53 8.47 -27.62
CA LYS A 260 12.74 8.81 -28.40
C LYS A 260 12.66 8.21 -29.80
N LEU A 261 12.66 9.06 -30.83
CA LEU A 261 12.90 8.59 -32.19
C LEU A 261 14.35 8.12 -32.34
N THR A 262 14.55 6.83 -32.64
CA THR A 262 15.87 6.32 -33.03
C THR A 262 15.95 6.36 -34.55
N GLN A 263 16.89 7.15 -35.07
CA GLN A 263 17.11 7.21 -36.50
C GLN A 263 17.82 5.93 -36.95
N ILE A 264 17.08 5.04 -37.61
CA ILE A 264 17.60 3.76 -38.13
C ILE A 264 18.12 3.86 -39.58
N THR A 265 17.80 4.95 -40.29
CA THR A 265 18.29 5.22 -41.65
C THR A 265 18.54 6.71 -41.86
N ALA A 266 19.59 7.06 -42.60
CA ALA A 266 19.89 8.44 -42.97
C ALA A 266 18.72 9.06 -43.77
N PRO A 267 18.41 10.37 -43.61
CA PRO A 267 17.36 11.00 -44.39
C PRO A 267 17.92 11.24 -45.79
N GLY A 268 17.44 10.48 -46.78
CA GLY A 268 17.80 10.67 -48.19
C GLY A 268 18.85 9.70 -48.74
N SER A 269 18.60 8.40 -48.65
CA SER A 269 19.18 7.40 -49.57
C SER A 269 18.24 7.17 -50.74
#